data_AF-A0A8S3DCV0-F1
#
_entry.id   AF-A0A8S3DCV0-F1
#
_cell.length_a   1.000
_cell.length_b   1.000
_cell.length_c   1.000
_cell.angle_alpha   90.00
_cell.angle_beta   90.00
_cell.angle_gamma   90.00
#
_symmetry.space_group_name_H-M   'P 1'
#
loop_
_entity.id
_entity.type
_entity.pdbx_description
1 polymer ?
#
loop_
_entity_poly.entity_id
_entity_poly.type
_entity_poly.pdbx_seq_one_letter_code
_entity_poly.pdbx_strand_id
1 'polypeptide(L)'
;MTCLPISNPSLSLSKTTRLTNSSSYPSDHWALQPYALTNPNVIALAYFEQSDYAVYIHPEDKRGYRSIIRLIKNTQMTSTINREYTSSERIGLALVMSL
;
A
#
# COMPACT_ATOMS: atom_id res chain seq x y z
N MET A 1 28.70 36.56 11.50
CA MET A 1 29.14 35.26 10.94
C MET A 1 29.49 34.35 12.10
N THR A 2 28.56 33.47 12.47
CA THR A 2 28.77 32.43 13.49
C THR A 2 28.12 31.16 12.97
N CYS A 3 28.95 30.20 12.60
CA CYS A 3 28.53 28.86 12.21
C CYS A 3 28.09 28.10 13.47
N LEU A 4 26.83 27.65 13.52
CA LEU A 4 26.36 26.68 14.51
C LEU A 4 26.50 25.26 13.93
N PRO A 5 26.91 24.27 14.72
CA PRO A 5 27.16 22.92 14.24
C PRO A 5 25.86 22.18 13.93
N ILE A 6 25.88 21.45 12.83
CA ILE A 6 24.81 20.53 12.40
C ILE A 6 24.75 19.39 13.42
N SER A 7 23.69 19.34 14.22
CA SER A 7 23.32 18.15 14.96
C SER A 7 22.85 17.10 13.94
N ASN A 8 23.68 16.10 13.67
CA ASN A 8 23.26 14.85 13.04
C ASN A 8 22.35 14.11 14.04
N PRO A 9 21.04 13.94 13.79
CA PRO A 9 20.33 12.88 14.47
C PRO A 9 20.76 11.58 13.81
N SER A 10 21.65 10.85 14.47
CA SER A 10 21.80 9.43 14.22
C SER A 10 20.41 8.80 14.33
N LEU A 11 19.87 8.37 13.19
CA LEU A 11 18.69 7.52 13.11
C LEU A 11 19.02 6.21 13.82
N SER A 12 18.87 6.23 15.15
CA SER A 12 18.82 5.00 15.93
C SER A 12 17.60 4.24 15.41
N LEU A 13 17.88 3.05 14.88
CA LEU A 13 16.90 2.09 14.41
C LEU A 13 16.11 1.59 15.62
N SER A 14 15.25 2.45 16.15
CA SER A 14 14.31 2.16 17.22
C SER A 14 13.22 1.31 16.58
N LYS A 15 13.46 -0.01 16.64
CA LYS A 15 12.48 -1.10 16.67
C LYS A 15 11.06 -0.59 16.41
N THR A 16 10.65 -0.58 15.15
CA THR A 16 9.30 -0.14 14.74
C THR A 16 8.29 -0.88 15.59
N THR A 17 7.77 -0.20 16.61
CA THR A 17 6.65 -0.66 17.41
C THR A 17 5.49 -0.75 16.44
N ARG A 18 5.17 -2.00 16.08
CA ARG A 18 4.08 -2.37 15.20
C ARG A 18 2.80 -1.84 15.82
N LEU A 19 2.33 -0.68 15.35
CA LEU A 19 1.02 -0.12 15.68
C LEU A 19 -0.04 -1.08 15.13
N THR A 20 -0.28 -2.15 15.87
CA THR A 20 -1.47 -3.00 15.74
C THR A 20 -2.62 -2.24 16.41
N ASN A 21 -2.95 -1.07 15.87
CA ASN A 21 -4.16 -0.37 16.27
C ASN A 21 -5.33 -1.27 15.87
N SER A 22 -5.91 -1.95 16.86
CA SER A 22 -7.05 -2.84 16.76
C SER A 22 -8.36 -2.10 16.45
N SER A 23 -8.29 -0.89 15.91
CA SER A 23 -9.45 -0.16 15.43
C SER A 23 -9.92 -0.79 14.12
N SER A 24 -11.04 -1.50 14.18
CA SER A 24 -11.73 -1.98 12.99
C SER A 24 -12.12 -0.79 12.11
N TYR A 25 -11.81 -0.85 10.82
CA TYR A 25 -12.33 0.14 9.88
C TYR A 25 -13.86 0.03 9.78
N PRO A 26 -14.58 1.15 9.56
CA PRO A 26 -16.00 1.11 9.19
C PRO A 26 -16.22 0.25 7.93
N SER A 27 -17.38 -0.40 7.81
CA SER A 27 -17.72 -1.24 6.64
C SER A 27 -17.59 -0.48 5.32
N ASP A 28 -17.94 0.79 5.34
CA ASP A 28 -18.01 1.65 4.16
C ASP A 28 -16.70 2.41 3.93
N HIS A 29 -15.65 2.08 4.69
CA HIS A 29 -14.35 2.72 4.55
C HIS A 29 -13.74 2.38 3.18
N TRP A 30 -13.23 3.39 2.47
CA TRP A 30 -12.66 3.26 1.12
C TRP A 30 -11.59 2.16 1.01
N ALA A 31 -10.79 1.97 2.06
CA ALA A 31 -9.78 0.92 2.08
C ALA A 31 -10.39 -0.49 2.12
N LEU A 32 -11.61 -0.69 2.62
CA LEU A 32 -12.23 -2.02 2.65
C LEU A 32 -13.06 -2.34 1.40
N GLN A 33 -13.26 -1.37 0.51
CA GLN A 33 -14.04 -1.59 -0.70
C GLN A 33 -13.29 -2.54 -1.66
N PRO A 34 -13.97 -3.59 -2.17
CA PRO A 34 -13.45 -4.42 -3.24
C PRO A 34 -13.12 -3.59 -4.48
N TYR A 35 -12.19 -4.07 -5.32
CA TYR A 35 -12.03 -3.46 -6.64
C TYR A 35 -13.23 -3.82 -7.52
N ALA A 36 -13.59 -2.90 -8.40
CA ALA A 36 -14.61 -3.12 -9.42
C ALA A 36 -14.02 -2.76 -10.79
N LEU A 37 -14.17 -3.64 -11.78
CA LEU A 37 -13.72 -3.37 -13.15
C LEU A 37 -14.48 -2.22 -13.82
N THR A 38 -15.64 -1.86 -13.28
CA THR A 38 -16.40 -0.68 -13.69
C THR A 38 -15.80 0.63 -13.18
N ASN A 39 -14.85 0.57 -12.23
CA ASN A 39 -14.17 1.75 -11.73
C ASN A 39 -13.14 2.23 -12.77
N PRO A 40 -13.29 3.44 -13.34
CA PRO A 40 -12.41 3.95 -14.39
C PRO A 40 -10.97 4.19 -13.93
N ASN A 41 -10.72 4.21 -12.62
CA ASN A 41 -9.39 4.38 -12.07
C ASN A 41 -8.60 3.07 -12.03
N VAL A 42 -9.23 1.90 -12.19
CA VAL A 42 -8.52 0.61 -12.26
C VAL A 42 -7.95 0.45 -13.66
N ILE A 43 -6.62 0.41 -13.77
CA ILE A 43 -5.93 0.34 -15.06
C ILE A 43 -5.35 -1.04 -15.38
N ALA A 44 -5.04 -1.82 -14.34
CA ALA A 44 -4.52 -3.17 -14.51
C ALA A 44 -4.84 -4.03 -13.29
N LEU A 45 -4.91 -5.33 -13.54
CA LEU A 45 -4.88 -6.37 -12.53
C LEU A 45 -3.66 -7.24 -12.79
N ALA A 46 -2.98 -7.61 -11.72
CA ALA A 46 -1.84 -8.50 -11.78
C ALA A 46 -1.99 -9.62 -10.75
N TYR A 47 -1.39 -10.76 -11.05
CA TYR A 47 -1.44 -11.93 -10.20
C TYR A 47 -0.02 -12.50 -10.05
N PHE A 48 0.35 -12.85 -8.82
CA PHE A 48 1.60 -13.53 -8.54
C PHE A 48 1.41 -14.50 -7.37
N GLU A 49 1.76 -15.79 -7.57
CA GLU A 49 1.78 -16.82 -6.52
C GLU A 49 0.63 -16.72 -5.50
N GLN A 50 -0.62 -16.70 -5.98
CA GLN A 50 -1.85 -16.64 -5.18
C GLN A 50 -2.21 -15.27 -4.60
N SER A 51 -1.48 -14.22 -4.97
CA SER A 51 -1.76 -12.85 -4.56
C SER A 51 -2.28 -12.04 -5.75
N ASP A 52 -3.43 -11.39 -5.56
CA ASP A 52 -4.00 -10.46 -6.53
C ASP A 52 -3.55 -9.03 -6.21
N TYR A 53 -3.23 -8.26 -7.24
CA TYR A 53 -2.87 -6.85 -7.15
C TYR A 53 -3.75 -6.04 -8.09
N ALA A 54 -4.29 -4.93 -7.60
CA ALA A 54 -4.95 -3.94 -8.43
C ALA A 54 -4.07 -2.70 -8.57
N VAL A 55 -3.98 -2.20 -9.80
CA VAL A 55 -3.29 -0.96 -10.12
C VAL A 55 -4.35 0.10 -10.39
N TYR A 56 -4.28 1.18 -9.61
CA TYR A 56 -5.18 2.32 -9.72
C TYR A 56 -4.41 3.54 -10.20
N ILE A 57 -5.04 4.43 -10.95
CA ILE A 57 -4.62 5.84 -11.02
C ILE A 57 -5.06 6.52 -9.73
N HIS A 58 -4.18 7.35 -9.16
CA HIS A 58 -4.48 8.09 -7.94
C HIS A 58 -5.68 9.01 -8.15
N PRO A 59 -6.79 8.84 -7.40
CA PRO A 59 -8.05 9.53 -7.68
C PRO A 59 -7.96 11.05 -7.47
N GLU A 60 -7.18 11.48 -6.48
CA GLU A 60 -7.07 12.90 -6.09
C GLU A 60 -5.86 13.62 -6.69
N ASP A 61 -4.89 12.88 -7.24
CA ASP A 61 -3.63 13.47 -7.73
C ASP A 61 -3.39 13.04 -9.17
N LYS A 62 -3.92 13.85 -10.08
CA LYS A 62 -3.84 13.63 -11.52
C LYS A 62 -2.49 14.02 -12.11
N ARG A 63 -1.58 14.59 -11.31
CA ARG A 63 -0.28 15.06 -11.79
C ARG A 63 0.66 13.87 -12.00
N GLY A 64 1.23 13.77 -13.19
CA GLY A 64 2.25 12.77 -13.50
C GLY A 64 1.77 11.32 -13.47
N TYR A 65 0.45 11.08 -13.64
CA TYR A 65 -0.13 9.73 -13.70
C TYR A 65 0.27 8.83 -12.52
N ARG A 66 0.32 9.40 -11.32
CA ARG A 66 0.63 8.64 -10.11
C ARG A 66 -0.32 7.45 -9.99
N SER A 67 0.25 6.27 -9.78
CA SER A 67 -0.49 5.03 -9.61
C SER A 67 -0.36 4.51 -8.19
N ILE A 68 -1.36 3.73 -7.77
CA ILE A 68 -1.38 2.99 -6.51
C ILE A 68 -1.45 1.52 -6.88
N ILE A 69 -0.44 0.76 -6.47
CA ILE A 69 -0.44 -0.70 -6.61
C ILE A 69 -0.80 -1.29 -5.25
N ARG A 70 -1.85 -2.10 -5.22
CA ARG A 70 -2.45 -2.56 -3.98
C ARG A 70 -2.66 -4.07 -3.98
N LEU A 71 -2.20 -4.73 -2.93
CA LEU A 71 -2.58 -6.11 -2.62
C LEU A 71 -4.07 -6.17 -2.25
N ILE A 72 -4.81 -7.03 -2.95
CA ILE A 72 -6.26 -7.12 -2.83
C ILE A 72 -6.69 -8.57 -2.59
N LYS A 73 -7.87 -8.72 -1.99
CA LYS A 73 -8.59 -9.98 -1.92
C LYS A 73 -10.08 -9.66 -1.94
N ASN A 74 -10.69 -9.69 -3.12
CA ASN A 74 -12.06 -9.17 -3.31
C ASN A 74 -13.11 -9.87 -2.44
N THR A 75 -12.88 -11.12 -2.06
CA THR A 75 -13.77 -11.85 -1.14
C THR A 75 -13.63 -11.40 0.31
N GLN A 76 -12.48 -10.85 0.71
CA GLN A 76 -12.18 -10.49 2.10
C GLN A 76 -11.07 -9.43 2.19
N MET A 77 -11.39 -8.17 1.89
CA MET A 77 -10.42 -7.06 1.90
C MET A 77 -9.81 -6.79 3.27
N THR A 78 -10.53 -7.09 4.36
CA THR A 78 -10.00 -6.97 5.74
C THR A 78 -8.81 -7.89 5.99
N SER A 79 -8.68 -8.98 5.24
CA SER A 79 -7.58 -9.92 5.38
C SER A 79 -6.26 -9.39 4.82
N THR A 80 -6.24 -8.28 4.08
CA THR A 80 -5.02 -7.72 3.48
C THR A 80 -4.49 -6.48 4.21
N ILE A 81 -5.11 -6.07 5.31
CA ILE A 81 -4.74 -4.86 6.07
C ILE A 81 -4.23 -5.19 7.47
N ASN A 82 -3.45 -4.27 8.06
CA ASN A 82 -2.98 -4.32 9.45
C ASN A 82 -2.32 -5.65 9.89
N ARG A 83 -1.72 -6.38 8.96
CA ARG A 83 -0.95 -7.61 9.23
C ARG A 83 0.42 -7.57 8.58
N GLU A 84 1.23 -8.57 8.87
CA GLU A 84 2.51 -8.78 8.16
C GLU A 84 2.22 -9.37 6.79
N TYR A 85 2.93 -8.83 5.79
CA TYR A 85 2.92 -9.36 4.44
C TYR A 85 3.98 -10.46 4.31
N THR A 86 3.66 -11.52 3.57
CA THR A 86 4.61 -12.60 3.28
C THR A 86 5.71 -12.10 2.34
N SER A 87 6.80 -12.86 2.22
CA SER A 87 7.86 -12.53 1.26
C SER A 87 7.34 -12.58 -0.18
N SER A 88 6.50 -13.57 -0.51
CA SER A 88 5.88 -13.69 -1.84
C SER A 88 4.99 -12.49 -2.16
N GLU A 89 4.16 -12.03 -1.21
CA GLU A 89 3.32 -10.83 -1.39
C GLU A 89 4.15 -9.56 -1.67
N ARG A 90 5.32 -9.44 -1.03
CA ARG A 90 6.24 -8.30 -1.23
C ARG A 90 6.98 -8.40 -2.57
N ILE A 91 7.41 -9.60 -2.96
CA ILE A 91 8.06 -9.86 -4.25
C ILE A 91 7.07 -9.58 -5.38
N GLY A 92 5.83 -10.10 -5.29
CA GLY A 92 4.79 -9.83 -6.26
C GLY A 92 4.52 -8.34 -6.42
N LEU A 93 4.45 -7.58 -5.31
CA LEU A 93 4.30 -6.13 -5.39
C LEU A 93 5.47 -5.47 -6.14
N ALA A 94 6.72 -5.87 -5.84
CA ALA A 94 7.91 -5.33 -6.49
C ALA A 94 7.95 -5.65 -7.99
N LEU A 95 7.51 -6.85 -8.39
CA LEU A 95 7.42 -7.25 -9.80
C LEU A 95 6.36 -6.42 -10.52
N VAL A 96 5.18 -6.21 -9.92
CA VAL A 96 4.11 -5.40 -10.52
C VAL A 96 4.53 -3.93 -10.65
N MET A 97 5.37 -3.41 -9.74
CA MET A 97 5.97 -2.08 -9.86
C MET A 97 6.96 -1.94 -11.01
N SER A 98 7.48 -3.05 -11.54
CA SER A 98 8.48 -3.05 -12.62
C SER A 98 7.89 -3.21 -14.03
N LEU A 99 6.57 -3.41 -14.14
CA LEU A 99 5.82 -3.47 -15.40
C LEU A 99 5.66 -2.07 -16.01
#